data_AF-E6LKC4-F1
#
_entry.id   AF-E6LKC4-F1
#
_cell.length_a   1.000
_cell.length_b   1.000
_cell.length_c   1.000
_cell.angle_alpha   90.00
_cell.angle_beta   90.00
_cell.angle_gamma   90.00
#
_symmetry.space_group_name_H-M   'P 1'
#
loop_
_entity.id
_entity.type
_entity.pdbx_description
1 polymer ?
#
loop_
_entity_poly.entity_id
_entity_poly.type
_entity_poly.pdbx_seq_one_letter_code
_entity_poly.pdbx_strand_id
1 'polypeptide(L)'
;MFIKKFMSMLLLTATISMTVAVPGYAALKTTDANSYKWSKTGSEWKVVDGSGNPATGFISYNDQIYYLDKNGIMKTGWIKSSGSWYYLNDNGTLAQDKWIDNYYVDESGKMTKIQ
;
A
#
# COMPACT_ATOMS: atom_id res chain seq x y z
N MET A 1 -40.37 18.78 27.52
CA MET A 1 -39.76 17.90 26.49
C MET A 1 -39.63 18.73 25.22
N PHE A 2 -38.48 19.19 24.71
CA PHE A 2 -37.06 18.99 24.94
C PHE A 2 -36.37 20.37 24.86
N ILE A 3 -35.53 20.70 25.84
CA ILE A 3 -34.76 21.95 25.90
C ILE A 3 -33.57 21.84 24.96
N LYS A 4 -33.50 22.73 23.96
CA LYS A 4 -32.32 22.95 23.12
C LYS A 4 -31.17 23.47 23.99
N LYS A 5 -30.13 22.66 24.19
CA LYS A 5 -28.86 23.13 24.75
C LYS A 5 -27.84 23.27 23.61
N PHE A 6 -27.50 24.51 23.31
CA PHE A 6 -26.26 24.90 22.67
C PHE A 6 -25.09 24.34 23.48
N MET A 7 -24.26 23.49 22.89
CA MET A 7 -23.02 23.03 23.51
C MET A 7 -21.86 23.67 22.77
N SER A 8 -21.31 24.69 23.42
CA SER A 8 -20.10 25.41 23.04
C SER A 8 -18.88 24.50 23.23
N MET A 9 -18.08 24.38 22.18
CA MET A 9 -16.61 24.41 22.13
C MET A 9 -15.83 23.94 23.39
N LEU A 10 -15.14 22.81 23.26
CA LEU A 10 -13.97 22.46 24.08
C LEU A 10 -12.82 22.07 23.15
N LEU A 11 -11.77 22.90 23.07
CA LEU A 11 -10.50 22.52 22.46
C LEU A 11 -9.84 21.47 23.36
N LEU A 12 -9.81 20.22 22.89
CA LEU A 12 -8.97 19.19 23.48
C LEU A 12 -7.75 19.03 22.57
N THR A 13 -6.61 19.59 22.99
CA THR A 13 -5.31 19.25 22.41
C THR A 13 -4.95 17.84 22.86
N ALA A 14 -5.46 16.84 22.15
CA ALA A 14 -4.97 15.48 22.30
C ALA A 14 -3.70 15.37 21.47
N THR A 15 -2.53 15.36 22.13
CA THR A 15 -1.36 14.70 21.55
C THR A 15 -1.72 13.23 21.40
N ILE A 16 -2.24 12.84 20.24
CA ILE A 16 -2.30 11.43 19.90
C ILE A 16 -0.87 11.09 19.50
N SER A 17 -0.10 10.59 20.47
CA SER A 17 1.07 9.77 20.17
C SER A 17 0.59 8.66 19.24
N MET A 18 0.84 8.78 17.94
CA MET A 18 0.69 7.67 17.03
C MET A 18 1.77 6.67 17.43
N THR A 19 1.38 5.69 18.24
CA THR A 19 2.06 4.41 18.19
C THR A 19 2.02 3.99 16.72
N VAL A 20 3.18 3.90 16.07
CA VAL A 20 3.26 3.03 14.92
C VAL A 20 3.10 1.64 15.52
N ALA A 21 1.88 1.12 15.48
CA ALA A 21 1.68 -0.29 15.64
C ALA A 21 2.65 -0.94 14.64
N VAL A 22 3.53 -1.81 15.13
CA VAL A 22 4.18 -2.80 14.28
C VAL A 22 3.23 -3.98 14.37
N PRO A 23 2.16 -4.09 13.56
CA PRO A 23 1.20 -5.16 13.74
C PRO A 23 1.90 -6.39 13.19
N GLY A 24 2.18 -7.34 14.10
CA GLY A 24 2.78 -8.63 13.81
C GLY A 24 1.88 -9.53 12.99
N TYR A 25 1.58 -9.14 11.75
CA TYR A 25 1.19 -10.04 10.67
C TYR A 25 2.45 -10.24 9.84
N ALA A 26 2.72 -11.46 9.38
CA ALA A 26 3.90 -11.76 8.57
C ALA A 26 4.04 -10.71 7.46
N ALA A 27 4.99 -9.79 7.63
CA ALA A 27 5.17 -8.67 6.73
C ALA A 27 5.32 -9.22 5.33
N LEU A 28 4.57 -8.65 4.38
CA LEU A 28 4.76 -8.96 2.97
C LEU A 28 6.26 -8.86 2.68
N LYS A 29 6.86 -9.93 2.16
CA LYS A 29 8.29 -9.93 1.88
C LYS A 29 8.56 -8.90 0.78
N THR A 30 9.09 -7.75 1.16
CA THR A 30 9.47 -6.66 0.28
C THR A 30 10.99 -6.61 0.15
N THR A 31 11.45 -6.22 -1.03
CA THR A 31 12.84 -5.79 -1.23
C THR A 31 12.93 -4.28 -0.98
N ASP A 32 13.86 -3.83 -0.15
CA ASP A 32 14.15 -2.39 -0.01
C ASP A 32 14.75 -1.86 -1.32
N ALA A 33 14.04 -0.93 -1.95
CA ALA A 33 14.34 -0.41 -3.26
C ALA A 33 14.64 1.10 -3.23
N ASN A 34 14.89 1.68 -2.06
CA ASN A 34 15.19 3.12 -1.93
C ASN A 34 16.41 3.57 -2.76
N SER A 35 17.34 2.65 -3.05
CA SER A 35 18.51 2.90 -3.92
C SER A 35 18.26 2.60 -5.41
N TYR A 36 17.08 2.09 -5.76
CA TYR A 36 16.78 1.62 -7.11
C TYR A 36 16.40 2.79 -8.02
N LYS A 37 16.55 2.57 -9.32
CA LYS A 37 16.29 3.59 -10.33
C LYS A 37 14.95 3.33 -11.00
N TRP A 38 14.06 4.32 -10.88
CA TRP A 38 12.79 4.38 -11.59
C TRP A 38 12.98 5.09 -12.92
N SER A 39 12.41 4.53 -13.98
CA SER A 39 12.40 5.11 -15.32
C SER A 39 11.03 4.93 -15.96
N LYS A 40 10.56 5.93 -16.69
CA LYS A 40 9.26 5.86 -17.38
C LYS A 40 9.48 5.78 -18.88
N THR A 41 8.90 4.78 -19.53
CA THR A 41 8.90 4.61 -20.99
C THR A 41 7.45 4.48 -21.46
N GLY A 42 6.96 5.47 -22.21
CA GLY A 42 5.54 5.54 -22.56
C GLY A 42 4.65 5.63 -21.31
N SER A 43 3.74 4.68 -21.15
CA SER A 43 2.85 4.56 -19.98
C SER A 43 3.41 3.69 -18.85
N GLU A 44 4.55 3.03 -19.06
CA GLU A 44 5.08 2.03 -18.13
C GLU A 44 6.22 2.59 -17.28
N TRP A 45 6.21 2.24 -16.00
CA TRP A 45 7.33 2.47 -15.10
C TRP A 45 8.17 1.21 -15.00
N LYS A 46 9.48 1.34 -15.23
CA LYS A 46 10.47 0.28 -15.04
C LYS A 46 11.41 0.61 -13.90
N VAL A 47 11.65 -0.38 -13.04
CA VAL A 47 12.55 -0.27 -11.89
C VAL A 47 13.71 -1.24 -12.03
N VAL A 48 14.93 -0.73 -11.84
CA VAL A 48 16.17 -1.53 -11.86
C VAL A 48 17.03 -1.26 -10.62
N ASP A 49 17.80 -2.26 -10.20
CA ASP A 49 18.79 -2.14 -9.14
C ASP A 49 20.01 -1.29 -9.57
N GLY A 50 20.99 -1.14 -8.68
CA GLY A 50 22.23 -0.38 -8.96
C GLY A 50 23.09 -0.97 -10.08
N SER A 51 22.92 -2.26 -10.39
CA SER A 51 23.61 -2.99 -11.46
C SER A 51 22.82 -3.02 -12.77
N GLY A 52 21.60 -2.47 -12.79
CA GLY A 52 20.72 -2.43 -13.96
C GLY A 52 19.83 -3.67 -14.12
N ASN A 53 19.81 -4.60 -13.16
CA ASN A 53 18.90 -5.75 -13.19
C ASN A 53 17.47 -5.30 -12.83
N PRO A 54 16.43 -5.91 -13.43
CA PRO A 54 15.05 -5.57 -13.08
C PRO A 54 14.73 -5.92 -11.62
N ALA A 55 14.11 -4.98 -10.92
CA ALA A 55 13.47 -5.28 -9.64
C ALA A 55 12.24 -6.18 -9.89
N THR A 56 11.94 -7.13 -9.01
CA THR A 56 10.80 -8.06 -9.22
C THR A 56 10.06 -8.30 -7.91
N GLY A 57 8.77 -8.62 -8.03
CA GLY A 57 7.91 -8.88 -6.87
C GLY A 57 7.60 -7.60 -6.10
N PHE A 58 7.34 -7.74 -4.80
CA PHE A 58 7.05 -6.61 -3.94
C PHE A 58 8.32 -5.86 -3.54
N ILE A 59 8.29 -4.54 -3.66
CA ILE A 59 9.36 -3.65 -3.21
C ILE A 59 8.82 -2.60 -2.25
N SER A 60 9.69 -2.09 -1.39
CA SER A 60 9.44 -0.87 -0.61
C SER A 60 10.26 0.28 -1.20
N TYR A 61 9.62 1.40 -1.49
CA TYR A 61 10.25 2.62 -1.98
C TYR A 61 9.58 3.83 -1.32
N ASN A 62 10.35 4.64 -0.59
CA ASN A 62 9.87 5.77 0.20
C ASN A 62 8.67 5.41 1.10
N ASP A 63 8.81 4.31 1.86
CA ASP A 63 7.78 3.77 2.76
C ASP A 63 6.45 3.38 2.08
N GLN A 64 6.45 3.25 0.76
CA GLN A 64 5.33 2.78 -0.03
C GLN A 64 5.67 1.44 -0.69
N ILE A 65 4.69 0.55 -0.78
CA ILE A 65 4.88 -0.78 -1.37
C ILE A 65 4.38 -0.78 -2.82
N TYR A 66 5.18 -1.34 -3.72
CA TYR A 66 4.84 -1.53 -5.13
C TYR A 66 5.05 -2.99 -5.53
N TYR A 67 4.52 -3.39 -6.68
CA TYR A 67 4.77 -4.69 -7.28
C TYR A 67 5.29 -4.54 -8.71
N LEU A 68 6.40 -5.23 -9.01
CA LEU A 68 7.01 -5.28 -10.33
C LEU A 68 6.89 -6.69 -10.90
N ASP A 69 6.58 -6.78 -12.19
CA ASP A 69 6.66 -8.05 -12.90
C ASP A 69 8.12 -8.50 -13.12
N LYS A 70 8.28 -9.65 -13.77
CA LYS A 70 9.60 -10.25 -14.05
C LYS A 70 10.55 -9.37 -14.88
N ASN A 71 10.03 -8.35 -15.57
CA ASN A 71 10.79 -7.44 -16.43
C ASN A 71 11.09 -6.11 -15.71
N GLY A 72 10.68 -5.97 -14.45
CA GLY A 72 10.80 -4.73 -13.70
C GLY A 72 9.72 -3.72 -13.97
N ILE A 73 8.63 -4.11 -14.66
CA ILE A 73 7.54 -3.19 -14.97
C ILE A 73 6.56 -3.13 -13.81
N MET A 74 6.29 -1.92 -13.33
CA MET A 74 5.34 -1.65 -12.26
C MET A 74 3.92 -2.02 -12.71
N LYS A 75 3.22 -2.77 -11.85
CA LYS A 75 1.82 -3.13 -12.08
C LYS A 75 0.88 -2.19 -11.32
N THR A 76 -0.35 -2.14 -11.80
CA THR A 76 -1.50 -1.51 -11.16
C THR A 76 -2.67 -2.48 -11.19
N GLY A 77 -3.71 -2.23 -10.40
CA GLY A 77 -4.89 -3.08 -10.28
C GLY A 77 -4.65 -4.37 -9.50
N TRP A 78 -5.53 -5.36 -9.72
CA TRP A 78 -5.49 -6.64 -9.03
C TRP A 78 -4.34 -7.52 -9.53
N ILE A 79 -3.54 -8.02 -8.60
CA ILE A 79 -2.48 -9.00 -8.84
C ILE A 79 -2.61 -10.19 -7.90
N LYS A 80 -2.19 -11.37 -8.36
CA LYS A 80 -2.12 -12.58 -7.55
C LYS A 80 -0.66 -12.94 -7.27
N SER A 81 -0.29 -13.05 -6.01
CA SER A 81 1.06 -13.43 -5.57
C SER A 81 0.99 -14.40 -4.40
N SER A 82 1.75 -15.49 -4.48
CA SER A 82 1.82 -16.52 -3.42
C SER A 82 0.46 -17.03 -2.93
N GLY A 83 -0.51 -17.16 -3.85
CA GLY A 83 -1.85 -17.66 -3.53
C GLY A 83 -2.85 -16.62 -3.01
N SER A 84 -2.42 -15.39 -2.73
CA SER A 84 -3.28 -14.29 -2.28
C SER A 84 -3.45 -13.22 -3.36
N TRP A 85 -4.57 -12.50 -3.32
CA TRP A 85 -4.82 -11.33 -4.16
C TRP A 85 -4.46 -10.04 -3.43
N TYR A 86 -3.93 -9.09 -4.18
CA TYR A 86 -3.53 -7.76 -3.73
C TYR A 86 -4.00 -6.73 -4.75
N TYR A 87 -4.26 -5.51 -4.31
CA TYR A 87 -4.65 -4.42 -5.20
C TYR A 87 -3.61 -3.30 -5.17
N LEU A 88 -3.19 -2.86 -6.35
CA LEU A 88 -2.27 -1.74 -6.54
C LEU A 88 -3.09 -0.56 -7.08
N ASN A 89 -3.01 0.60 -6.42
CA ASN A 89 -3.68 1.81 -6.87
C ASN A 89 -3.14 2.27 -8.24
N ASP A 90 -3.77 3.28 -8.86
CA ASP A 90 -3.35 3.81 -10.16
C ASP A 90 -1.92 4.37 -10.18
N ASN A 91 -1.44 4.84 -9.02
CA ASN A 91 -0.05 5.28 -8.83
C ASN A 91 0.93 4.12 -8.52
N GLY A 92 0.44 2.88 -8.48
CA GLY A 92 1.20 1.66 -8.22
C GLY A 92 1.33 1.26 -6.75
N THR A 93 0.88 2.08 -5.80
CA THR A 93 1.02 1.76 -4.37
C THR A 93 0.06 0.66 -3.95
N LEU A 94 0.49 -0.22 -3.05
CA LEU A 94 -0.35 -1.27 -2.47
C LEU A 94 -1.49 -0.65 -1.64
N ALA A 95 -2.72 -1.05 -1.93
CA ALA A 95 -3.87 -0.76 -1.09
C ALA A 95 -3.85 -1.64 0.16
N GLN A 96 -4.11 -1.03 1.32
CA GLN A 96 -4.18 -1.69 2.62
C GLN A 96 -5.38 -1.15 3.40
N ASP A 97 -6.01 -2.02 4.20
CA ASP A 97 -7.13 -1.70 5.09
C ASP A 97 -8.25 -0.90 4.41
N LYS A 98 -8.74 -1.39 3.28
CA LYS A 98 -9.81 -0.72 2.53
C LYS A 98 -10.62 -1.64 1.64
N TRP A 99 -11.79 -1.14 1.26
CA TRP A 99 -12.63 -1.73 0.23
C TRP A 99 -12.17 -1.28 -1.16
N ILE A 100 -12.15 -2.23 -2.08
CA ILE A 100 -11.96 -2.08 -3.52
C ILE A 100 -13.14 -2.78 -4.18
N ASP A 101 -14.12 -2.00 -4.61
CA ASP A 101 -15.43 -2.50 -5.04
C ASP A 101 -16.03 -3.45 -3.99
N ASN A 102 -16.26 -4.72 -4.34
CA ASN A 102 -16.86 -5.74 -3.46
C ASN A 102 -15.82 -6.54 -2.66
N TYR A 103 -14.55 -6.15 -2.71
CA TYR A 103 -13.43 -6.88 -2.10
C TYR A 103 -12.77 -6.05 -1.02
N TYR A 104 -12.53 -6.64 0.14
CA TYR A 104 -11.78 -5.99 1.22
C TYR A 104 -10.34 -6.52 1.25
N VAL A 105 -9.37 -5.60 1.21
CA VAL A 105 -7.96 -5.87 1.48
C VAL A 105 -7.63 -5.50 2.93
N ASP A 106 -6.99 -6.41 3.65
CA ASP A 106 -6.59 -6.21 5.04
C ASP A 106 -5.39 -5.26 5.17
N GLU A 107 -4.92 -5.03 6.40
CA GLU A 107 -3.75 -4.18 6.68
C GLU A 107 -2.44 -4.66 6.03
N SER A 108 -2.35 -5.95 5.66
CA SER A 108 -1.23 -6.51 4.90
C SER A 108 -1.38 -6.35 3.38
N GLY A 109 -2.54 -5.84 2.93
CA GLY A 109 -2.93 -5.71 1.53
C GLY A 109 -3.49 -7.00 0.92
N LYS A 110 -3.66 -8.07 1.71
CA LYS A 110 -4.23 -9.32 1.24
C LYS A 110 -5.75 -9.21 1.18
N MET A 111 -6.33 -9.67 0.10
CA MET A 111 -7.77 -9.81 -0.02
C MET A 111 -8.29 -10.90 0.93
N THR A 112 -9.26 -10.58 1.78
CA THR A 112 -9.80 -11.51 2.79
C THR A 112 -11.31 -11.76 2.69
N LYS A 113 -12.07 -10.85 2.08
CA LYS A 113 -13.54 -10.95 2.02
C LYS A 113 -14.09 -10.60 0.65
N ILE A 114 -15.17 -11.28 0.30
CA ILE A 114 -16.08 -10.98 -0.79
C ILE A 114 -17.43 -10.61 -0.16
N GLN A 115 -18.09 -9.58 -0.67
CA GLN A 115 -19.45 -9.23 -0.28
C GLN A 115 -20.49 -10.07 -1.02
#